data_AF-A0A814IYK8-F1
#
_entry.id   AF-A0A814IYK8-F1
#
_cell.length_a   1.000
_cell.length_b   1.000
_cell.length_c   1.000
_cell.angle_alpha   90.00
_cell.angle_beta   90.00
_cell.angle_gamma   90.00
#
_symmetry.space_group_name_H-M   'P 1'
#
loop_
_entity.id
_entity.type
_entity.pdbx_description
1 polymer ?
#
loop_
_entity_poly.entity_id
_entity_poly.type
_entity_poly.pdbx_seq_one_letter_code
_entity_poly.pdbx_strand_id
1 'polypeptide(L)'
;MTGYMFGKGVYFADMASRSANYCLPKRETPEGLMLLCEVALGNTYDCYKTTNLSAETLPAGTQSTKGCGQTIPDPKQHFYTDDGVLISMGRGVTAKIPHSSLLYNEYIVYNTEQIKIKYLLRIEFNYKD
;
A
#
# COMPACT_ATOMS: atom_id res chain seq x y z
N MET A 1 -9.11 4.23 17.23
CA MET A 1 -9.44 4.01 15.81
C MET A 1 -9.58 2.51 15.62
N THR A 2 -10.74 2.00 15.21
CA THR A 2 -10.88 0.58 14.84
C THR A 2 -10.03 0.38 13.57
N GLY A 3 -8.89 -0.31 13.69
CA GLY A 3 -7.70 -0.17 12.82
C GLY A 3 -7.79 -0.66 11.37
N TYR A 4 -8.99 -0.83 10.80
CA TYR A 4 -9.19 -1.36 9.45
C TYR A 4 -10.07 -0.43 8.62
N MET A 5 -9.47 0.32 7.68
CA MET A 5 -10.21 1.27 6.82
C MET A 5 -11.03 0.58 5.71
N PHE A 6 -10.63 -0.64 5.33
CA PHE A 6 -11.20 -1.41 4.22
C PHE A 6 -11.55 -2.85 4.64
N GLY A 7 -11.87 -3.03 5.93
CA GLY A 7 -12.11 -4.33 6.55
C GLY A 7 -10.83 -5.15 6.79
N LYS A 8 -11.01 -6.41 7.24
CA LYS A 8 -9.90 -7.27 7.66
C LYS A 8 -9.20 -7.87 6.44
N GLY A 9 -7.94 -7.49 6.23
CA GLY A 9 -7.08 -8.00 5.16
C GLY A 9 -5.62 -7.64 5.42
N VAL A 10 -4.74 -7.95 4.47
CA VAL A 10 -3.32 -7.54 4.53
C VAL A 10 -3.15 -6.25 3.72
N TYR A 11 -2.62 -5.21 4.36
CA TYR A 11 -2.50 -3.87 3.82
C TYR A 11 -1.09 -3.62 3.29
N PHE A 12 -1.02 -3.06 2.09
CA PHE A 12 0.19 -2.64 1.40
C PHE A 12 0.08 -1.17 1.00
N ALA A 13 1.22 -0.52 0.82
CA ALA A 13 1.31 0.84 0.29
C ALA A 13 2.35 0.90 -0.82
N ASP A 14 2.13 1.81 -1.77
CA ASP A 14 3.06 2.12 -2.85
C ASP A 14 4.01 3.29 -2.51
N MET A 15 3.86 3.87 -1.32
CA MET A 15 4.73 4.89 -0.75
C MET A 15 5.45 4.32 0.47
N ALA A 16 6.77 4.15 0.39
CA ALA A 16 7.57 3.56 1.47
C ALA A 16 7.39 4.29 2.81
N SER A 17 7.31 5.62 2.80
CA SER A 17 7.11 6.43 4.01
C SER A 17 5.79 6.12 4.73
N ARG A 18 4.75 5.68 4.01
CA ARG A 18 3.49 5.28 4.62
C ARG A 18 3.66 4.00 5.44
N SER A 19 4.24 2.97 4.85
CA SER A 19 4.51 1.71 5.54
C SER A 19 5.54 1.87 6.66
N ALA A 20 6.54 2.74 6.47
CA ALA A 20 7.59 2.99 7.45
C ALA A 20 7.04 3.56 8.78
N ASN A 21 5.94 4.32 8.75
CA ASN A 21 5.27 4.80 9.97
C ASN A 21 4.75 3.66 10.86
N TYR A 22 4.47 2.48 10.29
CA TYR A 22 4.04 1.31 11.04
C TYR A 22 5.21 0.53 11.67
N CYS A 23 6.47 0.87 11.35
CA CYS A 23 7.64 0.34 12.06
C CYS A 23 7.77 0.90 13.49
N LEU A 24 7.03 1.97 13.82
CA LEU A 24 7.08 2.66 15.11
C LEU A 24 8.51 2.96 15.61
N PRO A 25 9.41 3.50 14.76
CA PRO A 25 10.78 3.79 15.14
C PRO A 25 10.84 4.88 16.20
N LYS A 26 11.90 4.84 17.01
CA LYS A 26 12.19 5.86 18.05
C LYS A 26 13.57 6.47 17.80
N ARG A 27 13.80 7.69 18.30
CA ARG A 27 15.13 8.34 18.18
C ARG A 27 16.24 7.51 18.82
N GLU A 28 15.93 6.81 19.91
CA GLU A 28 16.90 5.98 20.64
C GLU A 28 17.12 4.61 19.98
N THR A 29 16.15 4.15 19.18
CA THR A 29 16.20 2.87 18.44
C THR A 29 15.69 3.10 17.02
N PRO A 30 16.47 3.77 16.16
CA PRO A 30 16.02 4.24 14.86
C PRO A 30 16.08 3.15 13.78
N GLU A 31 16.02 1.87 14.13
CA GLU A 31 16.01 0.78 13.16
C GLU A 31 14.60 0.19 13.02
N GLY A 32 14.26 -0.22 11.80
CA GLY A 32 13.02 -0.94 11.54
C GLY A 32 13.18 -1.95 10.42
N LEU A 33 12.16 -2.80 10.30
CA LEU A 33 12.07 -3.79 9.23
C LEU A 33 10.89 -3.47 8.33
N MET A 34 11.12 -3.54 7.02
CA MET A 34 10.08 -3.39 5.99
C MET A 34 10.09 -4.59 5.05
N LEU A 35 8.90 -5.08 4.71
CA LEU A 35 8.73 -6.13 3.71
C LEU A 35 8.42 -5.50 2.35
N LEU A 36 9.09 -5.99 1.29
CA LEU A 36 8.64 -5.81 -0.08
C LEU A 36 8.08 -7.14 -0.58
N CYS A 37 6.83 -7.09 -1.04
CA CYS A 37 6.10 -8.26 -1.51
C CYS A 37 5.64 -8.05 -2.95
N GLU A 38 5.70 -9.13 -3.73
CA GLU A 38 4.85 -9.28 -4.91
C GLU A 38 3.42 -9.54 -4.42
N VAL A 39 2.47 -8.71 -4.85
CA VAL A 39 1.07 -8.81 -4.44
C VAL A 39 0.20 -8.94 -5.69
N ALA A 40 -0.49 -10.07 -5.80
CA ALA A 40 -1.41 -10.37 -6.89
C ALA A 40 -2.74 -9.63 -6.67
N LEU A 41 -2.80 -8.36 -7.07
CA LEU A 41 -3.97 -7.51 -6.88
C LEU A 41 -5.17 -7.92 -7.75
N GLY A 42 -4.92 -8.48 -8.95
CA GLY A 42 -5.97 -8.69 -9.94
C GLY A 42 -6.66 -7.36 -10.31
N ASN A 43 -7.97 -7.42 -10.54
CA ASN A 43 -8.80 -6.23 -10.66
C ASN A 43 -9.08 -5.68 -9.26
N THR A 44 -8.77 -4.40 -9.06
CA THR A 44 -9.04 -3.70 -7.80
C THR A 44 -10.46 -3.16 -7.77
N TYR A 45 -11.08 -3.17 -6.59
CA TYR A 45 -12.21 -2.31 -6.27
C TYR A 45 -11.71 -1.00 -5.69
N ASP A 46 -11.85 0.08 -6.46
CA ASP A 46 -11.34 1.40 -6.09
C ASP A 46 -12.29 2.11 -5.11
N CYS A 47 -11.77 2.38 -3.91
CA CYS A 47 -12.49 3.03 -2.82
C CYS A 47 -11.90 4.41 -2.50
N TYR A 48 -12.75 5.41 -2.31
CA TYR A 48 -12.35 6.80 -2.02
C TYR A 48 -12.57 7.21 -0.56
N LYS A 49 -13.29 6.37 0.19
CA LYS A 49 -13.64 6.55 1.61
C LYS A 49 -13.58 5.20 2.30
N THR A 50 -13.47 5.22 3.63
CA THR A 50 -13.55 4.04 4.49
C THR A 50 -14.78 3.21 4.17
N THR A 51 -14.62 1.90 4.05
CA THR A 51 -15.69 0.92 3.87
C THR A 51 -15.31 -0.39 4.55
N ASN A 52 -16.27 -1.24 4.90
CA ASN A 52 -15.97 -2.53 5.52
C ASN A 52 -16.14 -3.65 4.49
N LEU A 53 -15.03 -4.15 3.97
CA LEU A 53 -14.98 -5.19 2.93
C LEU A 53 -14.27 -6.45 3.42
N SER A 54 -14.53 -7.56 2.74
CA SER A 54 -13.97 -8.88 2.95
C SER A 54 -13.93 -9.65 1.64
N ALA A 55 -13.31 -10.83 1.63
CA ALA A 55 -13.30 -11.69 0.44
C ALA A 55 -14.71 -12.03 -0.07
N GLU A 56 -15.69 -12.13 0.84
CA GLU A 56 -17.08 -12.50 0.52
C GLU A 56 -17.94 -11.32 0.08
N THR A 57 -17.51 -10.09 0.39
CA THR A 57 -18.28 -8.86 0.13
C THR A 57 -17.67 -7.98 -0.96
N LEU A 58 -16.52 -8.38 -1.51
CA LEU A 58 -15.93 -7.73 -2.67
C LEU A 58 -16.89 -7.78 -3.87
N PRO A 59 -17.01 -6.68 -4.64
CA PRO A 59 -17.80 -6.68 -5.86
C PRO A 59 -17.32 -7.77 -6.84
N ALA A 60 -18.27 -8.39 -7.54
CA ALA A 60 -17.99 -9.41 -8.52
C ALA A 60 -16.98 -8.91 -9.57
N GLY A 61 -15.98 -9.76 -9.89
CA GLY A 61 -14.93 -9.44 -10.84
C GLY A 61 -13.70 -8.72 -10.26
N THR A 62 -13.70 -8.42 -8.97
CA THR A 62 -12.55 -7.84 -8.24
C THR A 62 -11.92 -8.85 -7.28
N GLN A 63 -10.62 -8.70 -6.99
CA GLN A 63 -9.85 -9.61 -6.12
C GLN A 63 -9.12 -8.88 -4.98
N SER A 64 -9.15 -7.55 -4.98
CA SER A 64 -8.51 -6.73 -3.97
C SER A 64 -9.20 -5.37 -3.88
N THR A 65 -8.93 -4.63 -2.81
CA THR A 65 -9.38 -3.25 -2.66
C THR A 65 -8.21 -2.31 -2.87
N LYS A 66 -8.45 -1.20 -3.57
CA LYS A 66 -7.52 -0.08 -3.64
C LYS A 66 -8.15 1.13 -2.95
N GLY A 67 -7.61 1.53 -1.81
CA GLY A 67 -7.89 2.83 -1.22
C GLY A 67 -7.18 3.90 -2.05
N CYS A 68 -7.91 4.72 -2.81
CA CYS A 68 -7.35 5.69 -3.73
C CYS A 68 -6.99 7.00 -3.01
N GLY A 69 -5.70 7.31 -2.93
CA GLY A 69 -5.18 8.50 -2.24
C GLY A 69 -5.02 9.74 -3.12
N GLN A 70 -4.85 10.89 -2.47
CA GLN A 70 -4.59 12.15 -3.14
C GLN A 70 -3.16 12.26 -3.70
N THR A 71 -2.20 11.53 -3.14
CA THR A 71 -0.81 11.45 -3.58
C THR A 71 -0.48 10.02 -4.02
N ILE A 72 0.09 9.88 -5.21
CA ILE A 72 0.49 8.59 -5.80
C ILE A 72 1.93 8.68 -6.32
N PRO A 73 2.66 7.56 -6.45
CA PRO A 73 3.91 7.56 -7.21
C PRO A 73 3.64 8.00 -8.65
N ASP A 74 4.54 8.81 -9.23
CA ASP A 74 4.42 9.24 -10.64
C ASP A 74 4.32 8.02 -11.57
N PRO A 75 3.17 7.81 -12.24
CA PRO A 75 2.97 6.66 -13.12
C PRO A 75 3.96 6.60 -14.28
N LYS A 76 4.56 7.74 -14.66
CA LYS A 76 5.59 7.80 -15.72
C LYS A 76 6.91 7.18 -15.30
N GLN A 77 7.12 6.96 -14.01
CA GLN A 77 8.33 6.39 -13.42
C GLN A 77 8.11 4.96 -12.93
N HIS A 78 6.99 4.34 -13.32
CA HIS A 78 6.77 2.93 -13.10
C HIS A 78 7.83 2.11 -13.83
N PHE A 79 8.28 1.05 -13.17
CA PHE A 79 9.19 0.08 -13.74
C PHE A 79 8.50 -1.28 -13.77
N TYR A 80 8.64 -1.99 -14.87
CA TYR A 80 8.18 -3.38 -14.98
C TYR A 80 9.42 -4.26 -15.05
N THR A 81 9.44 -5.27 -14.19
CA THR A 81 10.41 -6.36 -14.25
C THR A 81 10.13 -7.26 -15.46
N ASP A 82 11.11 -8.09 -15.86
CA ASP A 82 10.98 -9.01 -16.99
C ASP A 82 9.86 -10.05 -16.80
N ASP A 83 9.55 -10.41 -15.54
CA ASP A 83 8.43 -11.29 -15.17
C ASP A 83 7.10 -10.54 -14.97
N GLY A 84 7.04 -9.26 -15.33
CA GLY A 84 5.82 -8.47 -15.42
C GLY A 84 5.35 -7.84 -14.10
N VAL A 85 6.14 -7.89 -13.03
CA VAL A 85 5.83 -7.22 -11.76
C VAL A 85 6.03 -5.72 -11.92
N LEU A 86 4.98 -4.96 -11.61
CA LEU A 86 5.02 -3.50 -11.53
C LEU A 86 5.70 -3.04 -10.21
N ILE A 87 6.67 -2.14 -10.33
CA ILE A 87 7.31 -1.43 -9.22
C ILE A 87 7.03 0.07 -9.37
N SER A 88 6.30 0.63 -8.41
CA SER A 88 5.97 2.06 -8.37
C SER A 88 7.11 2.88 -7.76
N MET A 89 8.13 3.20 -8.55
CA MET A 89 9.37 3.86 -8.09
C MET A 89 9.29 5.40 -8.10
N GLY A 90 8.18 5.96 -8.57
CA GLY A 90 8.06 7.38 -8.84
C GLY A 90 8.01 8.26 -7.59
N ARG A 91 8.38 9.53 -7.76
CA ARG A 91 8.12 10.54 -6.72
C ARG A 91 6.62 10.74 -6.54
N GLY A 92 6.22 11.14 -5.33
CA GLY A 92 4.81 11.45 -5.05
C GLY A 92 4.32 12.63 -5.88
N VAL A 93 3.22 12.43 -6.61
CA VAL A 93 2.50 13.43 -7.40
C VAL A 93 1.01 13.46 -7.02
N THR A 94 0.35 14.58 -7.23
CA THR A 94 -1.08 14.74 -6.93
C THR A 94 -1.93 14.00 -7.97
N ALA A 95 -2.75 13.04 -7.51
CA ALA A 95 -3.64 12.26 -8.37
C ALA A 95 -4.93 13.01 -8.79
N LYS A 96 -5.20 14.18 -8.20
CA LYS A 96 -6.39 15.03 -8.43
C LYS A 96 -7.72 14.26 -8.29
N ILE A 97 -7.79 13.32 -7.35
CA ILE A 97 -8.98 12.51 -7.09
C ILE A 97 -9.96 13.32 -6.22
N PRO A 98 -11.11 13.76 -6.74
CA PRO A 98 -12.06 14.52 -5.97
C PRO A 98 -12.66 13.66 -4.84
N HIS A 99 -12.82 14.25 -3.66
CA HIS A 99 -13.48 13.65 -2.50
C HIS A 99 -12.83 12.39 -1.89
N SER A 100 -11.56 12.08 -2.21
CA SER A 100 -10.82 11.07 -1.46
C SER A 100 -10.47 11.59 -0.05
N SER A 101 -10.74 10.75 0.96
CA SER A 101 -10.31 11.01 2.35
C SER A 101 -8.90 10.47 2.65
N LEU A 102 -8.22 9.86 1.68
CA LEU A 102 -6.92 9.23 1.86
C LEU A 102 -5.80 10.12 1.31
N LEU A 103 -4.69 10.23 2.06
CA LEU A 103 -3.52 10.97 1.62
C LEU A 103 -2.71 10.20 0.56
N TYR A 104 -2.58 8.88 0.70
CA TYR A 104 -1.81 8.00 -0.21
C TYR A 104 -2.66 6.79 -0.61
N ASN A 105 -2.18 5.97 -1.56
CA ASN A 105 -2.86 4.71 -1.86
C ASN A 105 -2.66 3.66 -0.76
N GLU A 106 -3.63 2.76 -0.62
CA GLU A 106 -3.48 1.48 0.07
C GLU A 106 -4.03 0.37 -0.81
N TYR A 107 -3.41 -0.80 -0.72
CA TYR A 107 -3.82 -2.00 -1.43
C TYR A 107 -4.10 -3.08 -0.40
N ILE A 108 -5.27 -3.70 -0.50
CA ILE A 108 -5.73 -4.67 0.48
C ILE A 108 -6.09 -5.96 -0.24
N VAL A 109 -5.45 -7.04 0.17
CA VAL A 109 -5.80 -8.40 -0.25
C VAL A 109 -6.44 -9.14 0.93
N TYR A 110 -7.40 -10.00 0.60
CA TYR A 110 -8.20 -10.74 1.59
C TYR A 110 -7.83 -12.22 1.66
N ASN A 111 -6.96 -12.70 0.76
CA ASN A 111 -6.35 -14.02 0.80
C ASN A 111 -4.81 -13.88 0.84
N THR A 112 -4.15 -14.54 1.80
CA THR A 112 -2.68 -14.52 1.93
C THR A 112 -1.95 -15.22 0.79
N GLU A 113 -2.62 -16.09 0.03
CA GLU A 113 -2.06 -16.72 -1.17
C GLU A 113 -1.78 -15.70 -2.29
N GLN A 114 -2.35 -14.49 -2.21
CA GLN A 114 -2.04 -13.38 -3.12
C GLN A 114 -0.69 -12.71 -2.82
N ILE A 115 0.03 -13.14 -1.78
CA ILE A 115 1.22 -12.45 -1.28
C ILE A 115 2.44 -13.34 -1.39
N LYS A 116 3.49 -12.82 -2.02
CA LYS A 116 4.82 -13.43 -2.04
C LYS A 116 5.85 -12.45 -1.52
N ILE A 117 6.39 -12.72 -0.33
CA ILE A 117 7.46 -11.93 0.26
C ILE A 117 8.73 -12.11 -0.60
N LYS A 118 9.32 -11.01 -1.06
CA LYS A 118 10.53 -11.02 -1.89
C LYS A 118 11.76 -10.53 -1.14
N TYR A 119 11.60 -9.46 -0.36
CA TYR A 119 12.70 -8.84 0.35
C TYR A 119 12.29 -8.41 1.75
N LEU A 120 13.23 -8.52 2.68
CA LEU A 120 13.18 -7.92 4.01
C LEU A 120 14.26 -6.85 4.07
N LEU A 121 13.86 -5.60 4.26
CA LEU A 121 14.75 -4.46 4.34
C LEU A 121 14.95 -4.12 5.81
N ARG A 122 16.21 -4.03 6.23
CA ARG A 122 16.58 -3.34 7.46
C ARG A 122 16.80 -1.87 7.10
N ILE A 123 16.05 -0.98 7.73
CA ILE A 123 16.09 0.45 7.47
C ILE A 123 16.46 1.22 8.72
N GLU A 124 17.18 2.32 8.53
CA GLU A 124 17.54 3.27 9.59
C GLU A 124 16.79 4.59 9.38
N PHE A 125 16.20 5.12 10.44
CA PHE A 125 15.37 6.31 10.47
C PHE A 125 16.18 7.52 10.96
N ASN A 126 16.54 8.39 10.03
CA ASN A 126 17.29 9.60 10.33
C ASN A 126 16.34 10.76 10.69
N TYR A 127 16.22 11.06 11.98
CA TYR A 127 15.45 12.19 12.48
C TYR A 127 16.27 13.48 12.35
N LYS A 128 15.61 14.58 11.94
CA LYS A 128 16.19 15.92 12.09
C LYS A 128 15.97 16.40 13.52
N ASP A 129 16.95 17.12 14.04
CA ASP A 129 16.88 17.83 15.31
C ASP A 129 15.89 19.00 15.25
#